data_AF-A0A0F9DGI0-F1
#
_entry.id   AF-A0A0F9DGI0-F1
#
_cell.length_a   1.000
_cell.length_b   1.000
_cell.length_c   1.000
_cell.angle_alpha   90.00
_cell.angle_beta   90.00
_cell.angle_gamma   90.00
#
_symmetry.space_group_name_H-M   'P 1'
#
loop_
_entity.id
_entity.type
_entity.pdbx_description
1 polymer ?
#
loop_
_entity_poly.entity_id
_entity_poly.type
_entity_poly.pdbx_seq_one_letter_code
_entity_poly.pdbx_strand_id
1 'polypeptide(L)'
;MTSITVYDGNNTIGGTKIYVEENGSGVFLDFGANFTDYDKFLDTYLQPRVPRGIYDYWELNLIPHLNIYRKDLVPANLDVTPYTKLDVKAVRLKRNY
;
A
#
# COMPACT_ATOMS: atom_id res chain seq x y z
N MET A 1 6.32 -8.71 21.63
CA MET A 1 6.11 -9.89 20.77
C MET A 1 6.35 -9.45 19.35
N THR A 2 7.11 -10.23 18.58
CA THR A 2 7.36 -9.95 17.16
C THR A 2 6.26 -10.56 16.31
N SER A 3 5.74 -9.80 15.34
CA SER A 3 4.71 -10.27 14.42
C SER A 3 5.04 -9.93 12.96
N ILE A 4 4.49 -10.72 12.04
CA ILE A 4 4.61 -10.50 10.60
C ILE A 4 3.19 -10.48 10.02
N THR A 5 2.86 -9.42 9.29
CA THR A 5 1.60 -9.29 8.55
C THR A 5 1.89 -9.10 7.07
N VAL A 6 1.30 -9.95 6.23
CA VAL A 6 1.41 -9.85 4.77
C VAL A 6 0.17 -9.11 4.27
N TYR A 7 0.37 -7.90 3.75
CA TYR A 7 -0.71 -7.06 3.23
C TYR A 7 -0.97 -7.30 1.74
N ASP A 8 0.03 -7.71 0.97
CA ASP A 8 -0.07 -7.98 -0.47
C ASP A 8 1.14 -8.82 -0.94
N GLY A 9 1.02 -9.42 -2.13
CA GLY A 9 2.08 -10.22 -2.76
C GLY A 9 2.17 -11.67 -2.27
N ASN A 10 1.14 -12.20 -1.59
CA ASN A 10 1.10 -13.59 -1.13
C ASN A 10 0.70 -14.60 -2.22
N ASN A 11 0.02 -14.15 -3.28
CA ASN A 11 -0.46 -14.99 -4.38
C ASN A 11 -0.08 -14.43 -5.78
N THR A 12 0.81 -13.44 -5.83
CA THR A 12 1.19 -12.73 -7.05
C THR A 12 2.71 -12.56 -7.14
N ILE A 13 3.25 -12.47 -8.36
CA ILE A 13 4.64 -12.09 -8.59
C ILE A 13 4.69 -10.56 -8.58
N GLY A 14 5.38 -9.98 -7.59
CA GLY A 14 5.41 -8.53 -7.37
C GLY A 14 4.33 -8.04 -6.39
N GLY A 15 4.31 -6.75 -6.10
CA GLY A 15 3.33 -6.16 -5.18
C GLY A 15 3.58 -6.40 -3.70
N THR A 16 4.70 -7.01 -3.31
CA THR A 16 5.00 -7.37 -1.91
C THR A 16 4.87 -6.18 -0.97
N LYS A 17 4.06 -6.36 0.09
CA LYS A 17 3.91 -5.43 1.21
C LYS A 17 3.87 -6.25 2.49
N ILE A 18 4.97 -6.31 3.22
CA ILE A 18 5.07 -7.09 4.46
C ILE A 18 5.40 -6.14 5.60
N TYR A 19 4.60 -6.14 6.66
CA TYR A 19 4.87 -5.38 7.86
C TYR A 19 5.45 -6.31 8.93
N VAL A 20 6.62 -5.94 9.45
CA VAL A 20 7.26 -6.63 10.58
C VAL A 20 7.20 -5.70 11.77
N GLU A 21 6.53 -6.14 12.83
CA GLU A 21 6.31 -5.37 14.05
C GLU A 21 7.08 -5.95 15.23
N GLU A 22 7.65 -5.06 16.04
CA GLU A 22 8.18 -5.37 17.35
C GLU A 22 7.84 -4.23 18.33
N ASN A 23 7.24 -4.59 19.47
CA ASN A 23 6.92 -3.67 20.56
C ASN A 23 6.06 -2.46 20.11
N GLY A 24 5.08 -2.70 19.23
CA GLY A 24 4.09 -1.70 18.80
C GLY A 24 4.57 -0.75 17.69
N SER A 25 5.78 -0.97 17.16
CA SER A 25 6.28 -0.24 15.99
C SER A 25 6.95 -1.19 15.01
N GLY A 26 7.05 -0.80 13.75
CA GLY A 26 7.51 -1.72 12.73
C GLY A 26 8.03 -1.08 11.46
N VAL A 27 8.47 -1.94 10.57
CA VAL A 27 8.98 -1.59 9.25
C VAL A 27 8.23 -2.34 8.18
N PHE A 28 7.99 -1.67 7.05
CA PHE A 28 7.57 -2.35 5.85
C PHE A 28 8.80 -2.90 5.10
N LEU A 29 8.75 -4.18 4.76
CA LEU A 29 9.63 -4.80 3.79
C LEU A 29 8.92 -4.75 2.44
N ASP A 30 9.45 -3.88 1.58
CA ASP A 30 8.87 -3.49 0.29
C ASP A 30 7.52 -2.76 0.40
N PHE A 31 7.18 -2.02 -0.66
CA PHE A 31 5.86 -1.42 -0.84
C PHE A 31 5.52 -1.32 -2.35
N GLY A 32 5.91 -2.35 -3.10
CA GLY A 32 5.82 -2.37 -4.56
C GLY A 32 4.39 -2.44 -5.09
N ALA A 33 4.20 -2.04 -6.34
CA ALA A 33 2.92 -2.16 -7.03
C ALA A 33 2.63 -3.63 -7.40
N ASN A 34 1.38 -4.07 -7.22
CA ASN A 34 0.90 -5.34 -7.73
C ASN A 34 0.47 -5.13 -9.20
N PHE A 35 1.39 -5.41 -10.13
CA PHE A 35 1.15 -5.16 -11.56
C PHE A 35 0.04 -6.05 -12.13
N THR A 36 -0.11 -7.28 -11.63
CA THR A 36 -1.19 -8.18 -12.05
C THR A 36 -2.57 -7.57 -11.79
N ASP A 37 -2.77 -6.93 -10.63
CA ASP A 37 -4.03 -6.27 -10.31
C ASP A 37 -4.12 -4.87 -10.95
N TYR A 38 -3.01 -4.16 -11.06
CA TYR A 38 -2.94 -2.88 -11.77
C TYR A 38 -3.40 -3.04 -13.23
N ASP A 39 -2.89 -4.05 -13.94
CA ASP A 39 -3.13 -4.24 -15.37
C ASP A 39 -4.58 -4.66 -15.68
N LYS A 40 -5.32 -5.19 -14.70
CA LYS A 40 -6.75 -5.50 -14.86
C LYS A 40 -7.61 -4.25 -15.03
N PHE A 41 -7.19 -3.11 -14.46
CA PHE A 41 -8.02 -1.93 -14.30
C PHE A 41 -7.43 -0.65 -14.92
N LEU A 42 -6.10 -0.55 -14.97
CA LEU A 42 -5.35 0.69 -15.26
C LEU A 42 -4.25 0.48 -16.31
N ASP A 43 -4.32 -0.58 -17.10
CA ASP A 43 -3.43 -0.83 -18.24
C ASP A 43 -3.78 0.06 -19.45
N THR A 44 -2.89 0.08 -20.45
CA THR A 44 -2.88 0.58 -21.84
C THR A 44 -3.77 1.79 -22.21
N TYR A 45 -5.01 1.88 -21.74
CA TYR A 45 -5.98 2.92 -22.07
C TYR A 45 -6.52 3.70 -20.85
N LEU A 46 -6.44 3.14 -19.64
CA LEU A 46 -6.93 3.77 -18.41
C LEU A 46 -5.76 4.08 -17.49
N GLN A 47 -5.80 5.21 -16.79
CA GLN A 47 -4.76 5.60 -15.84
C GLN A 47 -5.43 6.15 -14.57
N PRO A 48 -4.77 6.02 -13.40
CA PRO A 48 -5.19 6.72 -12.20
C PRO A 48 -5.39 8.21 -12.47
N ARG A 49 -6.47 8.76 -11.94
CA ARG A 49 -6.73 10.20 -11.99
C ARG A 49 -5.75 10.86 -11.04
N VAL A 50 -4.65 11.39 -11.57
CA VAL A 50 -3.57 12.03 -10.81
C VAL A 50 -4.08 13.01 -9.73
N PRO A 51 -5.08 13.90 -9.98
CA PRO A 51 -5.58 14.81 -8.95
C PRO A 51 -6.28 14.13 -7.77
N ARG A 52 -6.59 12.83 -7.86
CA ARG A 52 -7.31 12.05 -6.84
C ARG A 52 -6.35 11.32 -5.89
N GLY A 53 -5.04 11.51 -6.02
CA GLY A 53 -4.04 10.94 -5.11
C GLY A 53 -4.19 9.42 -4.98
N ILE A 54 -4.36 8.91 -3.76
CA ILE A 54 -4.49 7.46 -3.50
C ILE A 54 -5.87 6.88 -3.83
N TYR A 55 -6.87 7.68 -4.19
CA TYR A 55 -8.26 7.22 -4.29
C TYR A 55 -8.45 6.02 -5.20
N ASP A 56 -7.94 6.10 -6.44
CA ASP A 56 -8.16 5.03 -7.41
C ASP A 56 -7.42 3.75 -6.98
N TYR A 57 -6.22 3.89 -6.39
CA TYR A 57 -5.50 2.76 -5.81
C TYR A 57 -6.24 2.13 -4.62
N TRP A 58 -6.90 2.95 -3.80
CA TRP A 58 -7.68 2.51 -2.65
C TRP A 58 -8.94 1.74 -3.08
N GLU A 59 -9.75 2.33 -3.98
CA GLU A 59 -10.98 1.72 -4.49
C GLU A 59 -10.73 0.43 -5.27
N LEU A 60 -9.61 0.36 -6.00
CA LEU A 60 -9.22 -0.82 -6.77
C LEU A 60 -8.45 -1.86 -5.92
N ASN A 61 -8.32 -1.65 -4.61
CA ASN A 61 -7.57 -2.52 -3.69
C ASN A 61 -6.11 -2.75 -4.10
N LEU A 62 -5.48 -1.79 -4.77
CA LEU A 62 -4.07 -1.85 -5.20
C LEU A 62 -3.10 -1.48 -4.08
N ILE A 63 -3.62 -0.92 -2.99
CA ILE A 63 -2.91 -0.60 -1.76
C ILE A 63 -3.76 -1.06 -0.56
N PRO A 64 -3.14 -1.48 0.55
CA PRO A 64 -3.88 -1.93 1.73
C PRO A 64 -4.67 -0.79 2.38
N HIS A 65 -5.87 -1.08 2.86
CA HIS A 65 -6.70 -0.08 3.55
C HIS A 65 -6.17 0.19 4.96
N LEU A 66 -5.23 1.13 5.06
CA LEU A 66 -4.50 1.48 6.27
C LEU A 66 -4.43 3.00 6.44
N ASN A 67 -4.40 3.46 7.69
CA ASN A 67 -4.21 4.87 8.03
C ASN A 67 -2.71 5.20 8.16
N ILE A 68 -1.95 4.97 7.09
CA ILE A 68 -0.49 5.17 7.04
C ILE A 68 -0.05 6.08 5.89
N TYR A 69 -0.98 6.50 5.04
CA TYR A 69 -0.67 7.27 3.85
C TYR A 69 -0.44 8.75 4.16
N ARG A 70 0.34 9.39 3.28
CA ARG A 70 0.56 10.82 3.30
C ARG A 70 -0.75 11.58 3.15
N LYS A 71 -1.01 12.51 4.08
CA LYS A 71 -2.26 13.29 4.12
C LYS A 71 -2.52 14.08 2.83
N ASP A 72 -1.47 14.59 2.19
CA ASP A 72 -1.59 15.35 0.93
C ASP A 72 -1.97 14.49 -0.29
N LEU A 73 -1.88 13.17 -0.17
CA LEU A 73 -2.34 12.23 -1.19
C LEU A 73 -3.75 11.67 -0.91
N VAL A 74 -4.33 11.95 0.26
CA VAL A 74 -5.70 11.53 0.62
C VAL A 74 -6.67 12.63 0.19
N PRO A 75 -7.55 12.40 -0.81
CA PRO A 75 -8.52 13.42 -1.20
C PRO A 75 -9.62 13.59 -0.15
N ALA A 76 -10.29 14.74 -0.16
CA ALA A 76 -11.28 15.12 0.83
C ALA A 76 -12.48 14.16 0.97
N ASN A 77 -12.78 13.37 -0.07
CA ASN A 77 -13.87 12.39 -0.06
C ASN A 77 -13.41 10.95 0.18
N LEU A 78 -12.20 10.74 0.71
CA LEU A 78 -11.73 9.45 1.18
C LEU A 78 -11.42 9.52 2.68
N ASP A 79 -12.20 8.81 3.50
CA ASP A 79 -11.96 8.73 4.93
C ASP A 79 -11.12 7.49 5.29
N VAL A 80 -9.85 7.72 5.63
CA VAL A 80 -8.92 6.68 6.09
C VAL A 80 -8.90 6.52 7.61
N THR A 81 -9.59 7.40 8.36
CA THR A 81 -9.52 7.43 9.83
C THR A 81 -10.05 6.18 10.54
N PRO A 82 -11.06 5.45 10.02
CA PRO A 82 -11.53 4.21 10.64
C PRO A 82 -10.54 3.04 10.55
N TYR A 83 -9.53 3.14 9.69
CA TYR A 83 -8.62 2.04 9.39
C TYR A 83 -7.41 2.02 10.33
N THR A 84 -6.81 0.83 10.46
CA THR A 84 -5.67 0.60 11.36
C THR A 84 -4.53 1.58 11.06
N LYS A 85 -4.10 2.28 12.12
CA LYS A 85 -2.92 3.13 12.09
C LYS A 85 -1.73 2.37 12.65
N LEU A 86 -0.77 2.05 11.79
CA LEU A 86 0.49 1.41 12.18
C LEU A 86 1.54 2.48 12.53
N ASP A 87 2.38 2.20 13.53
CA ASP A 87 3.56 3.02 13.82
C ASP A 87 4.73 2.60 12.93
N VAL A 88 4.67 3.04 11.67
CA VAL A 88 5.66 2.73 10.64
C VAL A 88 6.90 3.60 10.84
N LYS A 89 8.04 2.97 11.13
CA LYS A 89 9.33 3.66 11.29
C LYS A 89 10.12 3.78 9.99
N ALA A 90 9.96 2.82 9.08
CA ALA A 90 10.65 2.82 7.79
C ALA A 90 9.94 1.94 6.77
N VAL A 91 10.24 2.20 5.49
CA VAL A 91 9.95 1.31 4.37
C VAL A 91 11.29 0.93 3.74
N ARG A 92 11.61 -0.36 3.73
CA ARG A 92 12.80 -0.87 3.05
C ARG A 92 12.43 -1.33 1.64
N LEU A 93 12.86 -0.57 0.64
CA LEU A 93 12.69 -0.95 -0.76
C LEU A 93 13.82 -1.91 -1.18
N LYS A 94 13.47 -3.04 -1.79
CA LYS A 94 14.47 -3.88 -2.45
C LYS A 94 14.84 -3.20 -3.77
N ARG A 95 16.14 -3.02 -4.01
CA ARG A 95 16.65 -2.52 -5.29
C ARG A 95 16.92 -3.73 -6.17
N ASN A 96 16.37 -3.74 -7.39
CA ASN A 96 16.80 -4.67 -8.43
C ASN A 96 18.20 -4.21 -8.89
N TYR A 97 19.20 -5.09 -8.77
CA TYR A 97 20.51 -4.92 -9.41
C TYR A 97 20.42 -5.34 -10.86
#